data_AF-W2X4E4-F1
#
_entry.id   AF-W2X4E4-F1
#
_cell.length_a   1.000
_cell.length_b   1.000
_cell.length_c   1.000
_cell.angle_alpha   90.00
_cell.angle_beta   90.00
_cell.angle_gamma   90.00
#
_symmetry.space_group_name_H-M   'P 1'
#
loop_
_entity.id
_entity.type
_entity.pdbx_description
1 polymer ?
#
loop_
_entity_poly.entity_id
_entity_poly.type
_entity_poly.pdbx_seq_one_letter_code
_entity_poly.pdbx_strand_id
1 'polypeptide(L)'
;MRSHGARNVCAALAKREVVGRPTCKLNLPRQTLSLRQVFRQEQGGVLLGFSSDGNFLVYCVTLGAHYVVQWRRFKFRDFYGWRKDGEVPHIAFKLSVDGGATAYGVSTLLEVWQTVDDNLVLTVTAEGLTEDREISRLCRVVVAPSPMFDDGGLAVSVTSLRFEFGQHVNSQKMESWQLMQLVKGRTNVYHLLVNTGTAVHVLVFHTWRKRYRRSETESQFEELIGVTPRGLGISYFIQNAWYYPSVSPIKFQKVTECRPYKADAVFKAGVTCICQHLFDVERFLGEFLETFKPLQHYNLIDYDLRLVRASTMEKTVFMTCVMALTPSNTNPPRPSTQHLRAALFLSLELFTGIYHVVRVLKVPGNGDLRQLAQVVARRFLADLNTRVPPDPVATTWDNEAFIREESLQELNNPVYPLSISRA
;
A
#
# COMPACT_ATOMS: atom_id res chain seq x y z
N MET A 1 -27.00 -22.94 -18.90
CA MET A 1 -27.03 -23.56 -17.56
C MET A 1 -25.93 -24.62 -17.49
N ARG A 2 -24.79 -24.31 -16.87
CA ARG A 2 -23.77 -25.31 -16.51
C ARG A 2 -23.78 -25.43 -15.00
N SER A 3 -24.22 -26.59 -14.50
CA SER A 3 -24.22 -26.95 -13.09
C SER A 3 -22.78 -26.94 -12.58
N HIS A 4 -22.47 -26.00 -11.69
CA HIS A 4 -21.29 -26.12 -10.85
C HIS A 4 -21.47 -27.37 -9.99
N GLY A 5 -20.66 -28.40 -10.24
CA GLY A 5 -20.65 -29.63 -9.46
C GLY A 5 -20.40 -29.30 -8.00
N ALA A 6 -21.45 -29.35 -7.19
CA ALA A 6 -21.38 -29.34 -5.75
C ALA A 6 -20.56 -30.57 -5.32
N ARG A 7 -19.27 -30.37 -5.02
CA ARG A 7 -18.49 -31.40 -4.31
C ARG A 7 -19.17 -31.59 -2.96
N ASN A 8 -19.77 -32.77 -2.77
CA ASN A 8 -20.41 -33.17 -1.52
C ASN A 8 -19.45 -32.90 -0.34
N VAL A 9 -19.88 -32.04 0.60
CA VAL A 9 -19.08 -31.64 1.77
C VAL A 9 -18.64 -32.86 2.57
N CYS A 10 -19.48 -33.88 2.69
CA CYS A 10 -19.15 -35.13 3.37
C CYS A 10 -18.04 -35.90 2.63
N ALA A 11 -18.03 -35.91 1.29
CA ALA A 11 -16.97 -36.54 0.52
C ALA A 11 -15.63 -35.80 0.64
N ALA A 12 -15.67 -34.47 0.73
CA ALA A 12 -14.47 -33.65 0.97
C ALA A 12 -13.92 -33.83 2.40
N LEU A 13 -14.80 -33.96 3.41
CA LEU A 13 -14.43 -34.26 4.79
C LEU A 13 -13.89 -35.69 4.94
N ALA A 14 -14.54 -36.69 4.36
CA ALA A 14 -14.05 -38.07 4.36
C ALA A 14 -12.65 -38.18 3.72
N LYS A 15 -12.42 -37.47 2.60
CA LYS A 15 -11.10 -37.41 1.98
C LYS A 15 -10.06 -36.70 2.85
N ARG A 16 -10.45 -35.67 3.62
CA ARG A 16 -9.57 -35.01 4.60
C ARG A 16 -9.15 -35.97 5.71
N GLU A 17 -10.09 -36.74 6.26
CA GLU A 17 -9.79 -37.72 7.33
C GLU A 17 -8.77 -38.78 6.84
N VAL A 18 -8.89 -39.22 5.58
CA VAL A 18 -7.96 -40.21 5.01
C VAL A 18 -6.59 -39.62 4.67
N VAL A 19 -6.53 -38.39 4.16
CA VAL A 19 -5.28 -37.77 3.66
C VAL A 19 -4.54 -36.98 4.75
N GLY A 20 -5.18 -36.71 5.89
CA GLY A 20 -4.60 -35.95 7.02
C GLY A 20 -4.29 -34.48 6.70
N ARG A 21 -4.61 -34.01 5.49
CA ARG A 21 -4.37 -32.62 5.03
C ARG A 21 -5.66 -32.02 4.47
N PRO A 22 -6.00 -30.78 4.83
CA PRO A 22 -7.14 -30.08 4.25
C PRO A 22 -6.83 -29.75 2.77
N THR A 23 -7.28 -30.59 1.84
CA THR A 23 -6.97 -30.44 0.40
C THR A 23 -7.88 -29.46 -0.35
N CYS A 24 -8.86 -28.85 0.32
CA CYS A 24 -9.77 -27.89 -0.33
C CYS A 24 -10.31 -26.91 0.73
N LYS A 25 -10.02 -25.60 0.59
CA LYS A 25 -10.83 -24.56 1.23
C LYS A 25 -12.22 -24.64 0.60
N LEU A 26 -13.16 -25.31 1.27
CA LEU A 26 -14.58 -25.26 0.90
C LEU A 26 -15.10 -23.86 1.23
N ASN A 27 -14.86 -22.90 0.32
CA ASN A 27 -15.33 -21.52 0.42
C ASN A 27 -16.78 -21.41 -0.03
N LEU A 28 -17.67 -22.20 0.56
CA LEU A 28 -19.10 -21.89 0.50
C LEU A 28 -19.45 -21.23 1.83
N PRO A 29 -20.02 -20.00 1.84
CA PRO A 29 -20.54 -19.43 3.07
C PRO A 29 -21.59 -20.39 3.63
N ARG A 30 -21.33 -20.89 4.84
CA ARG A 30 -22.23 -21.79 5.58
C ARG A 30 -23.32 -20.99 6.30
N GLN A 31 -23.12 -19.68 6.43
CA GLN A 31 -24.02 -18.75 7.09
C GLN A 31 -23.91 -17.39 6.38
N THR A 32 -25.06 -16.77 6.12
CA THR A 32 -25.14 -15.42 5.56
C THR A 32 -25.85 -14.54 6.58
N LEU A 33 -25.21 -13.43 6.96
CA LEU A 33 -25.76 -12.41 7.83
C LEU A 33 -26.28 -11.25 6.99
N SER A 34 -27.38 -10.62 7.39
CA SER A 34 -27.79 -9.35 6.79
C SER A 34 -26.91 -8.21 7.32
N LEU A 35 -26.74 -7.16 6.51
CA LEU A 35 -25.98 -5.98 6.91
C LEU A 35 -26.55 -5.35 8.19
N ARG A 36 -27.87 -5.39 8.38
CA ARG A 36 -28.57 -4.89 9.58
C ARG A 36 -28.23 -5.67 10.85
N GLN A 37 -27.82 -6.92 10.72
CA GLN A 37 -27.36 -7.73 11.86
C GLN A 37 -25.96 -7.34 12.33
N VAL A 38 -25.21 -6.61 11.52
CA VAL A 38 -23.81 -6.24 11.82
C VAL A 38 -23.65 -4.73 11.97
N PHE A 39 -24.58 -3.95 11.40
CA PHE A 39 -24.55 -2.49 11.43
C PHE A 39 -25.93 -1.89 11.66
N ARG A 40 -25.96 -0.78 12.40
CA ARG A 40 -27.14 0.08 12.51
C ARG A 40 -27.00 1.25 11.55
N GLN A 41 -28.11 1.65 10.92
CA GLN A 41 -28.14 2.74 9.95
C GLN A 41 -27.65 4.08 10.55
N GLU A 42 -27.91 4.29 11.84
CA GLU A 42 -27.47 5.45 12.62
C GLU A 42 -25.95 5.63 12.69
N GLN A 43 -25.17 4.58 12.40
CA GLN A 43 -23.71 4.63 12.52
C GLN A 43 -23.07 5.48 11.41
N GLY A 44 -23.71 5.63 10.25
CA GLY A 44 -23.24 6.43 9.12
C GLY A 44 -21.85 6.06 8.59
N GLY A 45 -21.74 5.52 7.38
CA GLY A 45 -20.43 5.21 6.79
C GLY A 45 -20.43 4.00 5.86
N VAL A 46 -19.23 3.59 5.44
CA VAL A 46 -19.00 2.62 4.37
C VAL A 46 -18.28 1.39 4.92
N LEU A 47 -18.87 0.22 4.72
CA LEU A 47 -18.19 -1.05 4.97
C LEU A 47 -17.20 -1.31 3.83
N LEU A 48 -15.91 -1.41 4.15
CA LEU A 48 -14.85 -1.61 3.19
C LEU A 48 -14.55 -3.10 2.97
N GLY A 49 -14.55 -3.90 4.03
CA GLY A 49 -14.35 -5.34 3.92
C GLY A 49 -14.04 -6.06 5.24
N PHE A 50 -13.57 -7.31 5.13
CA PHE A 50 -12.98 -8.06 6.25
C PHE A 50 -11.46 -7.97 6.20
N SER A 51 -10.81 -7.93 7.36
CA SER A 51 -9.35 -8.13 7.50
C SER A 51 -8.91 -9.48 6.94
N SER A 52 -7.61 -9.62 6.59
CA SER A 52 -7.05 -10.87 6.03
C SER A 52 -7.25 -12.08 6.94
N ASP A 53 -7.18 -11.87 8.25
CA ASP A 53 -7.41 -12.88 9.28
C ASP A 53 -8.90 -13.17 9.56
N GLY A 54 -9.82 -12.42 8.93
CA GLY A 54 -11.26 -12.56 9.05
C GLY A 54 -11.83 -12.11 10.40
N ASN A 55 -11.02 -11.53 11.29
CA ASN A 55 -11.41 -11.22 12.66
C ASN A 55 -11.88 -9.76 12.86
N PHE A 56 -11.74 -8.91 11.84
CA PHE A 56 -12.19 -7.52 11.89
C PHE A 56 -13.01 -7.16 10.66
N LEU A 57 -14.02 -6.33 10.90
CA LEU A 57 -14.70 -5.57 9.87
C LEU A 57 -14.01 -4.22 9.73
N VAL A 58 -13.56 -3.92 8.51
CA VAL A 58 -12.93 -2.65 8.16
C VAL A 58 -14.01 -1.70 7.66
N TYR A 59 -14.19 -0.60 8.38
CA TYR A 59 -15.30 0.32 8.21
C TYR A 59 -14.79 1.76 8.17
N CYS A 60 -15.31 2.59 7.27
CA CYS A 60 -14.90 3.98 7.12
C CYS A 60 -16.06 4.94 7.43
N VAL A 61 -15.77 5.97 8.22
CA VAL A 61 -16.68 7.08 8.49
C VAL A 61 -16.05 8.37 8.02
N THR A 62 -16.81 9.24 7.36
CA THR A 62 -16.38 10.59 7.01
C THR A 62 -16.81 11.55 8.12
N LEU A 63 -15.85 12.25 8.73
CA LEU A 63 -16.07 13.27 9.76
C LEU A 63 -15.49 14.60 9.28
N GLY A 64 -16.34 15.45 8.70
CA GLY A 64 -15.91 16.70 8.08
C GLY A 64 -14.94 16.42 6.92
N ALA A 65 -13.72 16.95 7.00
CA ALA A 65 -12.66 16.76 6.01
C ALA A 65 -11.77 15.52 6.26
N HIS A 66 -12.12 14.65 7.20
CA HIS A 66 -11.30 13.49 7.60
C HIS A 66 -12.05 12.18 7.35
N TYR A 67 -11.31 11.16 6.93
CA TYR A 67 -11.76 9.76 6.99
C TYR A 67 -11.26 9.12 8.28
N VAL A 68 -12.15 8.44 8.98
CA VAL A 68 -11.85 7.61 10.14
C VAL A 68 -12.10 6.15 9.77
N VAL A 69 -11.04 5.42 9.50
CA VAL A 69 -11.05 3.99 9.26
C VAL A 69 -11.06 3.27 10.60
N GLN A 70 -11.93 2.28 10.75
CA GLN A 70 -12.22 1.59 11.99
C GLN A 70 -12.10 0.09 11.75
N TRP A 71 -11.34 -0.59 12.60
CA TRP A 71 -11.34 -2.05 12.70
C TRP A 71 -12.29 -2.41 13.83
N ARG A 72 -13.42 -3.00 13.47
CA ARG A 72 -14.44 -3.44 14.42
C ARG A 72 -14.33 -4.93 14.64
N ARG A 73 -14.24 -5.33 15.90
CA ARG A 73 -13.98 -6.72 16.29
C ARG A 73 -15.12 -7.61 15.84
N PHE A 74 -14.82 -8.58 14.98
CA PHE A 74 -15.77 -9.55 14.48
C PHE A 74 -15.45 -10.94 15.04
N LYS A 75 -16.18 -11.39 16.05
CA LYS A 75 -16.03 -12.75 16.59
C LYS A 75 -17.11 -13.66 16.05
N PHE A 76 -16.71 -14.67 15.29
CA PHE A 76 -17.62 -15.68 14.77
C PHE A 76 -18.47 -16.35 15.86
N ARG A 77 -17.91 -16.58 17.06
CA ARG A 77 -18.64 -17.21 18.18
C ARG A 77 -19.77 -16.36 18.75
N ASP A 78 -19.67 -15.04 18.68
CA ASP A 78 -20.68 -14.14 19.25
C ASP A 78 -22.01 -14.26 18.48
N PHE A 79 -22.00 -14.77 17.24
CA PHE A 79 -23.17 -14.85 16.36
C PHE A 79 -23.89 -16.21 16.35
N TYR A 80 -23.44 -17.21 17.13
CA TYR A 80 -24.15 -18.49 17.24
C TYR A 80 -25.47 -18.40 18.04
N GLY A 81 -25.73 -17.30 18.73
CA GLY A 81 -26.90 -17.16 19.59
C GLY A 81 -27.81 -15.96 19.31
N TRP A 82 -27.87 -15.39 18.10
CA TRP A 82 -28.26 -13.96 17.98
C TRP A 82 -29.51 -13.60 17.14
N ARG A 83 -30.08 -12.42 17.48
CA ARG A 83 -31.43 -11.87 17.21
C ARG A 83 -31.54 -11.11 15.86
N LYS A 84 -32.77 -10.67 15.49
CA LYS A 84 -33.09 -9.95 14.24
C LYS A 84 -32.34 -8.62 14.05
N ASP A 85 -32.11 -7.85 15.14
CA ASP A 85 -31.35 -6.60 15.15
C ASP A 85 -30.09 -6.79 16.00
N GLY A 86 -28.92 -6.86 15.36
CA GLY A 86 -27.67 -7.19 16.04
C GLY A 86 -27.05 -6.03 16.83
N GLU A 87 -26.07 -6.35 17.67
CA GLU A 87 -25.23 -5.36 18.33
C GLU A 87 -24.10 -4.92 17.41
N VAL A 88 -23.83 -3.61 17.40
CA VAL A 88 -22.75 -3.04 16.60
C VAL A 88 -21.41 -3.54 17.14
N PRO A 89 -20.55 -4.16 16.31
CA PRO A 89 -19.29 -4.71 16.77
C PRO A 89 -18.36 -3.63 17.36
N HIS A 90 -17.69 -3.97 18.47
CA HIS A 90 -16.84 -3.04 19.21
C HIS A 90 -15.67 -2.52 18.37
N ILE A 91 -15.39 -1.21 18.43
CA ILE A 91 -14.28 -0.60 17.70
C ILE A 91 -12.96 -0.93 18.39
N ALA A 92 -12.19 -1.82 17.79
CA ALA A 92 -10.89 -2.25 18.29
C ALA A 92 -9.78 -1.27 17.93
N PHE A 93 -9.86 -0.59 16.79
CA PHE A 93 -8.83 0.34 16.33
C PHE A 93 -9.39 1.38 15.37
N LYS A 94 -8.77 2.56 15.34
CA LYS A 94 -9.14 3.67 14.46
C LYS A 94 -7.89 4.29 13.85
N LEU A 95 -8.01 4.74 12.61
CA LEU A 95 -7.03 5.59 11.95
C LEU A 95 -7.74 6.76 11.29
N SER A 96 -7.31 7.96 11.63
CA SER A 96 -7.78 9.19 11.00
C SER A 96 -6.78 9.65 9.95
N VAL A 97 -7.25 9.84 8.72
CA VAL A 97 -6.50 10.40 7.60
C VAL A 97 -7.30 11.56 6.99
N ASP A 98 -6.61 12.61 6.59
CA ASP A 98 -7.24 13.79 6.04
C ASP A 98 -7.71 13.49 4.61
N GLY A 99 -9.00 13.62 4.36
CA GLY A 99 -9.62 13.41 3.05
C GLY A 99 -9.44 14.61 2.11
N GLY A 100 -9.01 15.77 2.60
CA GLY A 100 -9.04 17.01 1.83
C GLY A 100 -10.48 17.51 1.66
N ALA A 101 -10.72 18.77 1.99
CA ALA A 101 -12.00 19.41 1.68
C ALA A 101 -11.97 19.79 0.20
N THR A 102 -12.69 19.06 -0.66
CA THR A 102 -12.91 19.57 -2.02
C THR A 102 -13.93 20.71 -1.92
N ALA A 103 -13.69 21.81 -2.63
CA ALA A 103 -14.58 22.97 -2.68
C ALA A 103 -16.02 22.62 -3.12
N TYR A 104 -16.19 21.44 -3.75
CA TYR A 104 -17.44 20.94 -4.31
C TYR A 104 -18.06 19.77 -3.52
N GLY A 105 -17.52 19.39 -2.35
CA GLY A 105 -18.07 18.31 -1.54
C GLY A 105 -17.89 16.89 -2.11
N VAL A 106 -17.02 16.74 -3.12
CA VAL A 106 -16.63 15.45 -3.70
C VAL A 106 -15.72 14.68 -2.73
N SER A 107 -16.11 13.45 -2.40
CA SER A 107 -15.31 12.53 -1.59
C SER A 107 -14.02 12.15 -2.32
N THR A 108 -12.88 12.16 -1.62
CA THR A 108 -11.61 11.71 -2.20
C THR A 108 -11.46 10.20 -2.10
N LEU A 109 -10.64 9.65 -2.99
CA LEU A 109 -10.33 8.23 -2.99
C LEU A 109 -9.53 7.89 -1.73
N LEU A 110 -10.03 6.94 -0.96
CA LEU A 110 -9.39 6.34 0.19
C LEU A 110 -9.00 4.91 -0.18
N GLU A 111 -7.74 4.57 0.04
CA GLU A 111 -7.22 3.22 -0.01
C GLU A 111 -6.73 2.81 1.39
N VAL A 112 -7.05 1.58 1.80
CA VAL A 112 -6.65 0.99 3.07
C VAL A 112 -5.93 -0.31 2.78
N TRP A 113 -4.75 -0.49 3.35
CA TRP A 113 -3.91 -1.66 3.15
C TRP A 113 -3.58 -2.32 4.48
N GLN A 114 -3.51 -3.65 4.47
CA GLN A 114 -3.02 -4.47 5.58
C GLN A 114 -1.95 -5.43 5.06
N THR A 115 -0.80 -5.50 5.74
CA THR A 115 0.27 -6.42 5.35
C THR A 115 -0.15 -7.87 5.49
N VAL A 116 0.49 -8.75 4.72
CA VAL A 116 0.20 -10.19 4.67
C VAL A 116 0.34 -10.87 6.02
N ASP A 117 1.21 -10.34 6.88
CA ASP A 117 1.47 -10.81 8.25
C ASP A 117 0.62 -10.09 9.31
N ASP A 118 -0.36 -9.29 8.89
CA ASP A 118 -1.32 -8.59 9.76
C ASP A 118 -0.67 -7.71 10.84
N ASN A 119 0.52 -7.16 10.55
CA ASN A 119 1.33 -6.39 11.51
C ASN A 119 1.34 -4.88 11.25
N LEU A 120 1.15 -4.45 10.00
CA LEU A 120 1.11 -3.05 9.60
C LEU A 120 -0.16 -2.75 8.81
N VAL A 121 -0.73 -1.58 9.06
CA VAL A 121 -1.81 -1.02 8.23
C VAL A 121 -1.42 0.36 7.73
N LEU A 122 -1.93 0.69 6.55
CA LEU A 122 -1.72 1.94 5.85
C LEU A 122 -3.07 2.48 5.38
N THR A 123 -3.31 3.78 5.54
CA THR A 123 -4.44 4.46 4.89
C THR A 123 -3.90 5.59 4.04
N VAL A 124 -4.36 5.68 2.81
CA VAL A 124 -3.91 6.67 1.83
C VAL A 124 -5.12 7.41 1.27
N THR A 125 -5.04 8.73 1.26
CA THR A 125 -5.96 9.57 0.49
C THR A 125 -5.19 10.26 -0.63
N ALA A 126 -5.82 10.36 -1.80
CA ALA A 126 -5.29 11.13 -2.91
C ALA A 126 -6.34 12.18 -3.31
N GLU A 127 -5.97 13.46 -3.21
CA GLU A 127 -6.85 14.54 -3.63
C GLU A 127 -7.17 14.45 -5.12
N GLY A 128 -8.43 14.76 -5.46
CA GLY A 128 -8.82 14.99 -6.85
C GLY A 128 -8.15 16.25 -7.39
N LEU A 129 -8.20 16.43 -8.71
CA LEU A 129 -7.76 17.66 -9.36
C LEU A 129 -8.56 18.85 -8.83
N THR A 130 -7.89 19.80 -8.19
CA THR A 130 -8.42 21.12 -7.84
C THR A 130 -7.88 22.14 -8.83
N GLU A 131 -8.67 23.15 -9.21
CA GLU A 131 -8.29 24.19 -10.18
C GLU A 131 -6.95 24.88 -9.82
N ASP A 132 -6.62 24.98 -8.52
CA ASP A 132 -5.36 25.58 -8.04
C ASP A 132 -4.11 24.68 -8.16
N ARG A 133 -4.27 23.39 -8.50
CA ARG A 133 -3.18 22.38 -8.51
C ARG A 133 -3.22 21.53 -9.78
N GLU A 134 -3.03 22.17 -10.93
CA GLU A 134 -3.09 21.50 -12.24
C GLU A 134 -2.00 20.43 -12.45
N ILE A 135 -0.89 20.47 -11.68
CA ILE A 135 0.32 19.66 -11.97
C ILE A 135 0.54 18.52 -10.97
N SER A 136 0.17 18.67 -9.69
CA SER A 136 0.35 17.62 -8.67
C SER A 136 -0.88 17.43 -7.78
N ARG A 137 -1.21 16.16 -7.54
CA ARG A 137 -2.19 15.75 -6.51
C ARG A 137 -1.47 15.52 -5.19
N LEU A 138 -2.05 15.96 -4.09
CA LEU A 138 -1.52 15.72 -2.77
C LEU A 138 -2.00 14.35 -2.27
N CYS A 139 -1.04 13.52 -1.88
CA CYS A 139 -1.28 12.24 -1.23
C CYS A 139 -0.98 12.37 0.25
N ARG A 140 -1.90 11.88 1.09
CA ARG A 140 -1.71 11.84 2.54
C ARG A 140 -1.77 10.41 3.02
N VAL A 141 -0.82 10.07 3.87
CA VAL A 141 -0.59 8.69 4.28
C VAL A 141 -0.50 8.62 5.79
N VAL A 142 -1.18 7.64 6.36
CA VAL A 142 -1.06 7.27 7.77
C VAL A 142 -0.69 5.81 7.88
N VAL A 143 0.40 5.55 8.62
CA VAL A 143 0.96 4.23 8.87
C VAL A 143 0.81 3.91 10.35
N ALA A 144 0.33 2.70 10.68
CA ALA A 144 0.17 2.29 12.07
C ALA A 144 0.36 0.77 12.23
N PRO A 145 0.62 0.27 13.46
CA PRO A 145 0.59 -1.17 13.68
C PRO A 145 -0.85 -1.67 13.52
N SER A 146 -1.01 -2.80 12.83
CA SER A 146 -2.29 -3.47 12.66
C SER A 146 -2.83 -3.93 14.02
N PRO A 147 -4.16 -3.87 14.26
CA PRO A 147 -4.77 -4.43 15.46
C PRO A 147 -4.66 -5.96 15.46
N MET A 148 -4.34 -6.57 16.61
CA MET A 148 -4.31 -8.02 16.76
C MET A 148 -5.35 -8.53 17.76
N PHE A 149 -5.73 -9.80 17.58
CA PHE A 149 -6.35 -10.62 18.60
C PHE A 149 -5.25 -11.26 19.45
N ASP A 150 -4.75 -10.57 20.46
CA ASP A 150 -3.91 -11.18 21.48
C ASP A 150 -4.60 -11.20 22.85
N ASP A 151 -4.28 -12.21 23.65
CA ASP A 151 -4.76 -12.41 25.03
C ASP A 151 -4.33 -11.26 25.98
N GLY A 152 -3.52 -10.32 25.49
CA GLY A 152 -3.10 -9.09 26.18
C GLY A 152 -4.10 -7.93 26.08
N GLY A 153 -5.10 -8.00 25.20
CA GLY A 153 -6.09 -6.94 25.01
C GLY A 153 -5.61 -5.80 24.11
N LEU A 154 -6.50 -4.81 23.87
CA LEU A 154 -6.21 -3.68 22.98
C LEU A 154 -5.10 -2.78 23.54
N ALA A 155 -4.20 -2.31 22.66
CA ALA A 155 -3.13 -1.38 23.03
C ALA A 155 -3.71 -0.11 23.68
N VAL A 156 -3.14 0.24 24.82
CA VAL A 156 -3.49 1.43 25.60
C VAL A 156 -2.97 2.70 24.92
N SER A 157 -1.85 2.60 24.21
CA SER A 157 -1.43 3.66 23.29
C SER A 157 -0.93 3.09 21.98
N VAL A 158 -1.34 3.70 20.88
CA VAL A 158 -0.86 3.37 19.54
C VAL A 158 -0.19 4.60 18.93
N THR A 159 1.08 4.45 18.57
CA THR A 159 1.82 5.47 17.82
C THR A 159 1.74 5.19 16.32
N SER A 160 1.18 6.12 15.56
CA SER A 160 1.16 6.13 14.10
C SER A 160 2.09 7.22 13.54
N LEU A 161 2.42 7.09 12.25
CA LEU A 161 3.16 8.09 11.49
C LEU A 161 2.28 8.63 10.38
N ARG A 162 2.18 9.96 10.30
CA ARG A 162 1.52 10.66 9.21
C ARG A 162 2.55 11.35 8.34
N PHE A 163 2.33 11.34 7.04
CA PHE A 163 3.14 12.11 6.11
C PHE A 163 2.37 12.43 4.84
N GLU A 164 2.87 13.41 4.10
CA GLU A 164 2.27 13.88 2.86
C GLU A 164 3.33 13.97 1.77
N PHE A 165 2.92 13.78 0.52
CA PHE A 165 3.77 14.01 -0.65
C PHE A 165 2.93 14.40 -1.87
N GLY A 166 3.54 15.18 -2.77
CA GLY A 166 2.96 15.47 -4.07
C GLY A 166 3.21 14.32 -5.03
N GLN A 167 2.19 13.95 -5.80
CA GLN A 167 2.30 13.04 -6.92
C GLN A 167 1.88 13.76 -8.19
N HIS A 168 2.60 13.54 -9.29
CA HIS A 168 2.22 14.14 -10.57
C HIS A 168 0.80 13.69 -11.00
N VAL A 169 -0.02 14.64 -11.44
CA VAL A 169 -1.45 14.42 -11.79
C VAL A 169 -1.64 13.30 -12.81
N ASN A 170 -0.76 13.25 -13.81
CA ASN A 170 -0.86 12.28 -14.90
C ASN A 170 -0.26 10.90 -14.59
N SER A 171 0.13 10.63 -13.34
CA SER A 171 0.50 9.29 -12.89
C SER A 171 -0.75 8.39 -12.83
N GLN A 172 -1.26 7.96 -13.99
CA GLN A 172 -2.40 7.05 -14.11
C GLN A 172 -2.14 5.68 -13.47
N LYS A 173 -2.93 5.32 -12.44
CA LYS A 173 -3.27 3.97 -11.89
C LYS A 173 -2.36 2.77 -12.33
N MET A 174 -1.05 2.85 -12.11
CA MET A 174 -0.18 1.68 -11.96
C MET A 174 0.76 1.96 -10.79
N GLU A 175 0.44 1.30 -9.68
CA GLU A 175 1.11 1.22 -8.37
C GLU A 175 1.95 2.46 -8.03
N SER A 176 1.26 3.56 -7.70
CA SER A 176 1.82 4.79 -7.11
C SER A 176 2.83 4.51 -6.00
N TRP A 177 2.62 3.39 -5.31
CA TRP A 177 3.40 2.90 -4.21
C TRP A 177 3.29 1.38 -4.13
N GLN A 178 4.28 0.74 -3.50
CA GLN A 178 4.33 -0.71 -3.25
C GLN A 178 4.84 -0.96 -1.84
N LEU A 179 4.13 -1.80 -1.07
CA LEU A 179 4.48 -2.18 0.29
C LEU A 179 4.99 -3.62 0.30
N MET A 180 6.16 -3.86 0.91
CA MET A 180 6.77 -5.18 0.97
C MET A 180 7.65 -5.41 2.20
N GLN A 181 8.00 -6.68 2.41
CA GLN A 181 8.96 -7.10 3.42
C GLN A 181 10.17 -7.75 2.72
N LEU A 182 11.22 -6.96 2.51
CA LEU A 182 12.43 -7.41 1.81
C LEU A 182 13.28 -8.39 2.63
N VAL A 183 13.23 -8.30 3.96
CA VAL A 183 14.02 -9.15 4.86
C VAL A 183 13.11 -10.18 5.50
N LYS A 184 13.01 -11.35 4.86
CA LYS A 184 12.28 -12.51 5.40
C LYS A 184 12.96 -12.95 6.71
N GLY A 185 12.18 -13.13 7.77
CA GLY A 185 12.65 -13.55 9.10
C GLY A 185 12.78 -12.44 10.15
N ARG A 186 12.69 -11.16 9.76
CA ARG A 186 12.52 -10.04 10.70
C ARG A 186 11.09 -9.53 10.60
N THR A 187 10.23 -10.04 11.48
CA THR A 187 8.76 -9.98 11.39
C THR A 187 8.13 -8.60 11.45
N ASN A 188 8.90 -7.52 11.51
CA ASN A 188 8.40 -6.20 11.89
C ASN A 188 8.92 -5.05 11.02
N VAL A 189 9.70 -5.33 9.96
CA VAL A 189 10.27 -4.28 9.10
C VAL A 189 9.65 -4.30 7.71
N TYR A 190 9.16 -3.16 7.27
CA TYR A 190 8.42 -2.99 6.01
C TYR A 190 9.03 -1.87 5.17
N HIS A 191 8.97 -2.04 3.85
CA HIS A 191 9.48 -1.10 2.88
C HIS A 191 8.31 -0.59 2.05
N LEU A 192 8.07 0.72 2.09
CA LEU A 192 7.09 1.40 1.27
C LEU A 192 7.83 2.19 0.20
N LEU A 193 7.64 1.78 -1.05
CA LEU A 193 8.09 2.52 -2.22
C LEU A 193 7.05 3.59 -2.55
N VAL A 194 7.47 4.83 -2.79
CA VAL A 194 6.58 5.94 -3.15
C VAL A 194 7.14 6.65 -4.38
N ASN A 195 6.37 6.70 -5.45
CA ASN A 195 6.72 7.46 -6.65
C ASN A 195 6.10 8.85 -6.61
N THR A 196 6.92 9.89 -6.49
CA THR A 196 6.50 11.31 -6.50
C THR A 196 6.51 11.91 -7.90
N GLY A 197 6.93 11.14 -8.92
CA GLY A 197 7.09 11.58 -10.30
C GLY A 197 8.55 11.86 -10.63
N THR A 198 9.19 12.72 -9.84
CA THR A 198 10.60 13.11 -10.01
C THR A 198 11.56 12.26 -9.18
N ALA A 199 11.04 11.53 -8.19
CA ALA A 199 11.81 10.66 -7.33
C ALA A 199 11.03 9.41 -6.92
N VAL A 200 11.77 8.37 -6.55
CA VAL A 200 11.23 7.21 -5.86
C VAL A 200 11.80 7.19 -4.44
N HIS A 201 10.93 7.36 -3.45
CA HIS A 201 11.31 7.20 -2.05
C HIS A 201 11.17 5.74 -1.62
N VAL A 202 12.14 5.26 -0.86
CA VAL A 202 12.07 3.98 -0.15
C VAL A 202 12.01 4.29 1.34
N LEU A 203 10.84 4.10 1.94
CA LEU A 203 10.58 4.35 3.35
C LEU A 203 10.62 3.03 4.11
N VAL A 204 11.46 2.95 5.14
CA VAL A 204 11.64 1.74 5.94
C VAL A 204 10.98 1.94 7.30
N PHE A 205 9.90 1.20 7.53
CA PHE A 205 9.13 1.24 8.77
C PHE A 205 9.45 0.05 9.65
N HIS A 206 9.61 0.30 10.94
CA HIS A 206 9.69 -0.72 11.97
C HIS A 206 8.44 -0.65 12.85
N THR A 207 7.72 -1.77 12.94
CA THR A 207 6.62 -1.94 13.88
C THR A 207 7.16 -2.49 15.20
N TRP A 208 6.63 -2.01 16.31
CA TRP A 208 6.99 -2.51 17.62
C TRP A 208 5.75 -2.64 18.49
N ARG A 209 5.79 -3.62 19.38
CA ARG A 209 4.73 -3.94 20.34
C ARG A 209 5.41 -4.33 21.64
N LYS A 210 5.02 -3.73 22.76
CA LYS A 210 5.62 -4.02 24.07
C LYS A 210 4.55 -4.05 25.16
N ARG A 211 4.60 -5.09 25.99
CA ARG A 211 3.83 -5.21 27.23
C ARG A 211 4.75 -4.86 28.39
N TYR A 212 4.33 -3.97 29.27
CA TYR A 212 5.10 -3.61 30.45
C TYR A 212 4.30 -3.81 31.73
N ARG A 213 5.05 -4.06 32.82
CA ARG A 213 4.54 -3.98 34.19
C ARG A 213 4.71 -2.55 34.67
N ARG A 214 3.76 -2.07 35.47
CA ARG A 214 3.65 -0.68 35.97
C ARG A 214 4.92 -0.13 36.67
N SER A 215 5.88 -0.99 37.01
CA SER A 215 7.16 -0.65 37.64
C SER A 215 8.29 -0.24 36.68
N GLU A 216 8.12 -0.38 35.36
CA GLU A 216 9.13 0.04 34.36
C GLU A 216 8.94 1.53 33.99
N THR A 217 10.02 2.32 34.00
CA THR A 217 10.00 3.76 33.67
C THR A 217 10.00 4.02 32.16
N GLU A 218 9.35 5.10 31.71
CA GLU A 218 9.28 5.50 30.29
C GLU A 218 10.65 5.80 29.66
N SER A 219 11.67 6.14 30.45
CA SER A 219 13.04 6.35 29.98
C SER A 219 13.73 5.06 29.48
N GLN A 220 13.44 3.90 30.09
CA GLN A 220 13.93 2.59 29.62
C GLN A 220 13.26 2.14 28.31
N PHE A 221 12.15 2.79 27.94
CA PHE A 221 11.37 2.50 26.74
C PHE A 221 11.92 3.22 25.50
N GLU A 222 12.37 4.47 25.62
CA GLU A 222 13.01 5.20 24.51
C GLU A 222 14.36 4.57 24.12
N GLU A 223 15.13 4.11 25.10
CA GLU A 223 16.40 3.41 24.87
C GLU A 223 16.23 2.10 24.07
N LEU A 224 15.14 1.35 24.32
CA LEU A 224 14.84 0.10 23.61
C LEU A 224 14.26 0.32 22.20
N ILE A 225 13.45 1.36 21.99
CA ILE A 225 12.95 1.74 20.66
C ILE A 225 14.09 2.28 19.77
N GLY A 226 15.08 2.92 20.40
CA GLY A 226 16.30 3.41 19.75
C GLY A 226 17.25 2.31 19.25
N VAL A 227 17.04 1.05 19.63
CA VAL A 227 17.82 -0.07 19.06
C VAL A 227 17.30 -0.39 17.67
N THR A 228 17.78 0.36 16.67
CA THR A 228 17.63 0.00 15.26
C THR A 228 18.18 -1.41 15.07
N PRO A 229 17.40 -2.35 14.52
CA PRO A 229 17.91 -3.70 14.30
C PRO A 229 19.17 -3.63 13.42
N ARG A 230 20.32 -4.11 13.92
CA ARG A 230 21.59 -4.14 13.15
C ARG A 230 21.46 -5.12 11.99
N GLY A 231 22.06 -4.84 10.82
CA GLY A 231 22.02 -5.77 9.67
C GLY A 231 20.70 -5.81 8.91
N LEU A 232 19.94 -4.71 8.91
CA LEU A 232 18.73 -4.52 8.09
C LEU A 232 19.01 -4.21 6.61
N GLY A 233 20.28 -4.32 6.17
CA GLY A 233 20.71 -3.69 4.92
C GLY A 233 20.91 -2.18 5.01
N ILE A 234 20.81 -1.62 6.23
CA ILE A 234 21.01 -0.19 6.52
C ILE A 234 22.49 0.13 6.77
N SER A 235 23.39 -0.87 6.73
CA SER A 235 24.82 -0.66 6.92
C SER A 235 25.47 -0.25 5.59
N TYR A 236 25.69 1.05 5.46
CA TYR A 236 26.57 1.69 4.48
C TYR A 236 26.27 1.26 3.04
N PHE A 237 25.22 1.86 2.44
CA PHE A 237 25.30 2.12 1.01
C PHE A 237 26.65 2.81 0.80
N ILE A 238 27.56 2.13 0.10
CA ILE A 238 28.80 2.74 -0.35
C ILE A 238 28.39 4.05 -1.02
N GLN A 239 29.14 5.14 -0.82
CA GLN A 239 28.93 6.45 -1.44
C GLN A 239 28.80 6.42 -2.98
N ASN A 240 28.86 5.25 -3.61
CA ASN A 240 28.61 5.00 -5.01
C ASN A 240 27.10 4.87 -5.27
N ALA A 241 26.48 6.03 -5.50
CA ALA A 241 26.15 6.48 -6.86
C ALA A 241 24.72 7.03 -7.02
N TRP A 242 23.72 6.61 -6.22
CA TRP A 242 22.32 7.01 -6.53
C TRP A 242 21.39 7.25 -5.33
N TYR A 243 21.74 6.72 -4.16
CA TYR A 243 20.96 6.95 -2.93
C TYR A 243 21.52 8.12 -2.15
N TYR A 244 20.92 9.29 -2.35
CA TYR A 244 21.24 10.47 -1.57
C TYR A 244 20.38 10.52 -0.30
N PRO A 245 20.90 11.10 0.80
CA PRO A 245 20.02 11.66 1.82
C PRO A 245 19.01 12.56 1.11
N SER A 246 17.71 12.36 1.37
CA SER A 246 16.67 13.04 0.62
C SER A 246 16.88 14.56 0.68
N VAL A 247 17.12 15.21 -0.47
CA VAL A 247 17.30 16.67 -0.57
C VAL A 247 16.01 17.39 -0.15
N SER A 248 14.88 16.69 -0.22
CA SER A 248 13.60 17.06 0.39
C SER A 248 13.03 15.83 1.10
N PRO A 249 13.37 15.57 2.37
CA PRO A 249 12.86 14.41 3.09
C PRO A 249 11.36 14.52 3.30
N ILE A 250 10.70 13.36 3.30
CA ILE A 250 9.29 13.30 3.64
C ILE A 250 9.21 13.54 5.13
N LYS A 251 8.49 14.59 5.53
CA LYS A 251 8.35 14.94 6.94
C LYS A 251 7.32 14.02 7.57
N PHE A 252 7.72 13.33 8.64
CA PHE A 252 6.83 12.48 9.42
C PHE A 252 6.33 13.21 10.65
N GLN A 253 5.01 13.22 10.83
CA GLN A 253 4.38 13.62 12.07
C GLN A 253 4.01 12.37 12.86
N LYS A 254 4.59 12.25 14.07
CA LYS A 254 4.25 11.18 15.02
C LYS A 254 2.95 11.54 15.73
N VAL A 255 1.97 10.65 15.69
CA VAL A 255 0.69 10.82 16.39
C VAL A 255 0.51 9.65 17.33
N THR A 256 0.19 9.91 18.60
CA THR A 256 -0.06 8.85 19.58
C THR A 256 -1.48 8.95 20.10
N GLU A 257 -2.27 7.92 19.84
CA GLU A 257 -3.63 7.80 20.37
C GLU A 257 -3.60 7.00 21.66
N CYS A 258 -4.04 7.62 22.75
CA CYS A 258 -4.15 6.98 24.05
C CYS A 258 -5.60 6.57 24.32
N ARG A 259 -5.76 5.43 25.00
CA ARG A 259 -7.04 4.89 25.42
C ARG A 259 -7.11 4.85 26.94
N PRO A 260 -8.28 5.10 27.53
CA PRO A 260 -8.49 4.87 28.94
C PRO A 260 -8.34 3.37 29.25
N TYR A 261 -7.47 3.01 30.20
CA TYR A 261 -7.22 1.62 30.59
C TYR A 261 -7.21 1.46 32.11
N LYS A 262 -7.73 0.32 32.59
CA LYS A 262 -7.97 0.04 34.02
C LYS A 262 -7.13 -1.10 34.61
N ALA A 263 -6.25 -1.77 33.87
CA ALA A 263 -5.48 -2.91 34.37
C ALA A 263 -3.99 -2.61 34.64
N ASP A 264 -3.33 -3.51 35.36
CA ASP A 264 -1.96 -3.33 35.90
C ASP A 264 -0.82 -3.55 34.89
N ALA A 265 -1.10 -4.20 33.76
CA ALA A 265 -0.16 -4.38 32.67
C ALA A 265 -0.60 -3.53 31.47
N VAL A 266 0.30 -2.68 30.98
CA VAL A 266 -0.02 -1.77 29.88
C VAL A 266 0.66 -2.27 28.61
N PHE A 267 -0.12 -2.33 27.54
CA PHE A 267 0.33 -2.72 26.22
C PHE A 267 0.42 -1.48 25.33
N LYS A 268 1.60 -1.23 24.73
CA LYS A 268 1.84 -0.14 23.78
C LYS A 268 2.29 -0.72 22.44
N ALA A 269 1.87 -0.09 21.36
CA ALA A 269 2.29 -0.44 20.02
C ALA A 269 2.62 0.81 19.20
N GLY A 270 3.49 0.68 18.20
CA GLY A 270 3.74 1.80 17.31
C GLY A 270 4.55 1.47 16.07
N VAL A 271 4.70 2.48 15.22
CA VAL A 271 5.57 2.46 14.05
C VAL A 271 6.61 3.56 14.15
N THR A 272 7.84 3.26 13.75
CA THR A 272 8.90 4.25 13.52
C THR A 272 9.42 4.15 12.09
N CYS A 273 9.70 5.29 11.46
CA CYS A 273 10.46 5.32 10.22
C CYS A 273 11.93 5.29 10.62
N ILE A 274 12.62 4.19 10.31
CA ILE A 274 14.02 3.99 10.69
C ILE A 274 14.98 4.37 9.56
N CYS A 275 14.47 4.48 8.33
CA CYS A 275 15.26 4.90 7.19
C CYS A 275 14.38 5.52 6.09
N GLN A 276 14.91 6.55 5.45
CA GLN A 276 14.36 7.12 4.21
C GLN A 276 15.47 7.23 3.19
N HIS A 277 15.20 6.67 2.02
CA HIS A 277 16.10 6.63 0.89
C HIS A 277 15.42 7.25 -0.33
N LEU A 278 16.22 7.80 -1.25
CA LEU A 278 15.76 8.52 -2.44
C LEU A 278 16.49 7.99 -3.66
N PHE A 279 15.74 7.61 -4.70
CA PHE A 279 16.25 7.47 -6.06
C PHE A 279 15.81 8.69 -6.88
N ASP A 280 16.77 9.52 -7.27
CA ASP A 280 16.56 10.73 -8.07
C ASP A 280 16.48 10.37 -9.56
N VAL A 281 15.29 10.55 -10.14
CA VAL A 281 15.02 10.12 -11.52
C VAL A 281 15.69 11.06 -12.52
N GLU A 282 15.70 12.36 -12.28
CA GLU A 282 16.25 13.34 -13.23
C GLU A 282 17.76 13.22 -13.33
N ARG A 283 18.42 13.07 -12.18
CA ARG A 283 19.85 12.77 -12.15
C ARG A 283 20.15 11.48 -12.91
N PHE A 284 19.34 10.42 -12.69
CA PHE A 284 19.52 9.14 -13.37
C PHE A 284 19.42 9.29 -14.89
N LEU A 285 18.39 9.99 -15.35
CA LEU A 285 18.19 10.23 -16.78
C LEU A 285 19.29 11.11 -17.36
N GLY A 286 19.78 12.10 -16.62
CA GLY A 286 20.91 12.95 -17.01
C GLY A 286 22.17 12.12 -17.27
N GLU A 287 22.66 11.37 -16.27
CA GLU A 287 23.88 10.55 -16.43
C GLU A 287 23.67 9.44 -17.48
N PHE A 288 22.45 8.88 -17.60
CA PHE A 288 22.13 7.91 -18.64
C PHE A 288 22.23 8.51 -20.05
N LEU A 289 21.70 9.72 -20.27
CA LEU A 289 21.80 10.39 -21.58
C LEU A 289 23.25 10.76 -21.92
N GLU A 290 24.05 11.15 -20.94
CA GLU A 290 25.48 11.45 -21.15
C GLU A 290 26.30 10.19 -21.51
N THR A 291 25.97 9.04 -20.92
CA THR A 291 26.74 7.80 -21.08
C THR A 291 26.26 6.91 -22.23
N PHE A 292 24.97 6.93 -22.55
CA PHE A 292 24.38 6.09 -23.59
C PHE A 292 24.53 6.72 -24.98
N LYS A 293 25.63 6.38 -25.67
CA LYS A 293 26.04 6.94 -26.98
C LYS A 293 24.89 7.22 -27.98
N PRO A 294 23.90 6.32 -28.18
CA PRO A 294 22.82 6.59 -29.14
C PRO A 294 21.91 7.78 -28.81
N LEU A 295 21.86 8.21 -27.55
CA LEU A 295 20.97 9.28 -27.07
C LEU A 295 21.73 10.53 -26.61
N GLN A 296 23.06 10.54 -26.66
CA GLN A 296 23.92 11.62 -26.17
C GLN A 296 23.69 12.98 -26.87
N HIS A 297 23.11 12.97 -28.07
CA HIS A 297 22.79 14.18 -28.85
C HIS A 297 21.34 14.64 -28.69
N TYR A 298 20.66 14.18 -27.63
CA TYR A 298 19.29 14.54 -27.33
C TYR A 298 19.17 15.16 -25.94
N ASN A 299 18.29 16.15 -25.82
CA ASN A 299 17.87 16.74 -24.56
C ASN A 299 16.54 16.14 -24.11
N LEU A 300 16.40 15.92 -22.80
CA LEU A 300 15.16 15.47 -22.18
C LEU A 300 14.13 16.61 -22.16
N ILE A 301 12.92 16.35 -22.67
CA ILE A 301 11.79 17.30 -22.62
C ILE A 301 10.84 16.92 -21.48
N ASP A 302 10.47 15.64 -21.41
CA ASP A 302 9.52 15.09 -20.44
C ASP A 302 9.81 13.59 -20.27
N TYR A 303 9.41 13.03 -19.13
CA TYR A 303 9.54 11.61 -18.83
C TYR A 303 8.39 11.13 -17.96
N ASP A 304 8.05 9.84 -18.07
CA ASP A 304 7.09 9.17 -17.20
C ASP A 304 7.74 7.94 -16.58
N LEU A 305 8.04 7.98 -15.28
CA LEU A 305 8.51 6.83 -14.53
C LEU A 305 7.32 6.08 -13.92
N ARG A 306 7.28 4.76 -14.15
CA ARG A 306 6.30 3.84 -13.58
C ARG A 306 7.00 2.77 -12.73
N LEU A 307 6.54 2.62 -11.49
CA LEU A 307 6.83 1.43 -10.70
C LEU A 307 6.01 0.29 -11.29
N VAL A 308 6.67 -0.78 -11.72
CA VAL A 308 6.00 -1.91 -12.38
C VAL A 308 5.75 -3.02 -11.38
N ARG A 309 6.79 -3.43 -10.66
CA ARG A 309 6.72 -4.53 -9.70
C ARG A 309 7.97 -4.56 -8.84
N ALA A 310 7.83 -4.75 -7.54
CA ALA A 310 8.94 -5.12 -6.70
C ALA A 310 8.96 -6.62 -6.44
N SER A 311 10.16 -7.13 -6.18
CA SER A 311 10.39 -8.53 -5.82
C SER A 311 11.06 -8.64 -4.47
N THR A 312 10.45 -9.34 -3.52
CA THR A 312 11.11 -9.66 -2.23
C THR A 312 12.21 -10.70 -2.40
N MET A 313 12.07 -11.56 -3.42
CA MET A 313 13.04 -12.61 -3.73
C MET A 313 14.33 -12.03 -4.33
N GLU A 314 14.19 -11.20 -5.35
CA GLU A 314 15.34 -10.52 -6.00
C GLU A 314 15.82 -9.29 -5.21
N LYS A 315 15.01 -8.81 -4.26
CA LYS A 315 15.24 -7.55 -3.53
C LYS A 315 15.38 -6.35 -4.46
N THR A 316 14.60 -6.35 -5.53
CA THR A 316 14.72 -5.44 -6.66
C THR A 316 13.37 -4.82 -6.99
N VAL A 317 13.38 -3.57 -7.45
CA VAL A 317 12.22 -2.90 -8.03
C VAL A 317 12.39 -2.81 -9.53
N PHE A 318 11.43 -3.36 -10.26
CA PHE A 318 11.32 -3.22 -11.69
C PHE A 318 10.51 -1.98 -12.03
N MET A 319 11.06 -1.15 -12.90
CA MET A 319 10.49 0.13 -13.30
C MET A 319 10.57 0.30 -14.81
N THR A 320 9.74 1.17 -15.36
CA THR A 320 9.85 1.62 -16.74
C THR A 320 9.85 3.13 -16.78
N CYS A 321 10.69 3.72 -17.62
CA CYS A 321 10.71 5.16 -17.86
C CYS A 321 10.50 5.42 -19.35
N VAL A 322 9.48 6.18 -19.73
CA VAL A 322 9.30 6.63 -21.12
C VAL A 322 9.69 8.10 -21.22
N MET A 323 10.66 8.40 -22.08
CA MET A 323 11.23 9.73 -22.27
C MET A 323 10.78 10.32 -23.60
N ALA A 324 10.50 11.62 -23.60
CA ALA A 324 10.41 12.46 -24.78
C ALA A 324 11.70 13.26 -24.93
N LEU A 325 12.31 13.17 -26.11
CA LEU A 325 13.65 13.66 -26.39
C LEU A 325 13.63 14.59 -27.62
N THR A 326 14.38 15.69 -27.56
CA THR A 326 14.62 16.59 -28.70
C THR A 326 16.10 16.60 -29.07
N PRO A 327 16.47 16.65 -30.37
CA PRO A 327 17.87 16.79 -30.74
C PRO A 327 18.49 18.07 -30.14
N SER A 328 19.71 17.98 -29.61
CA SER A 328 20.40 19.11 -28.98
C SER A 328 20.86 20.18 -29.96
N ASN A 329 20.87 19.88 -31.27
CA ASN A 329 21.49 20.72 -32.30
C ASN A 329 20.54 20.95 -33.49
N THR A 330 19.69 21.98 -33.40
CA THR A 330 18.83 22.41 -34.52
C THR A 330 18.85 23.92 -34.68
N ASN A 331 19.87 24.42 -35.38
CA ASN A 331 19.82 25.73 -36.04
C ASN A 331 19.91 25.51 -37.57
N PRO A 332 18.92 25.93 -38.38
CA PRO A 332 17.57 26.40 -38.04
C PRO A 332 16.58 25.23 -37.83
N PRO A 333 15.40 25.47 -37.22
CA PRO A 333 14.37 24.46 -37.04
C PRO A 333 13.77 24.08 -38.39
N ARG A 334 14.10 22.89 -38.90
CA ARG A 334 13.30 22.28 -39.98
C ARG A 334 11.95 21.90 -39.37
N PRO A 335 10.81 22.13 -40.05
CA PRO A 335 9.47 21.80 -39.56
C PRO A 335 9.22 20.28 -39.37
N SER A 336 10.25 19.44 -39.50
CA SER A 336 10.22 17.98 -39.36
C SER A 336 11.24 17.44 -38.35
N THR A 337 11.66 18.24 -37.35
CA THR A 337 12.48 17.73 -36.23
C THR A 337 11.71 16.65 -35.47
N GLN A 338 11.98 15.39 -35.82
CA GLN A 338 11.34 14.24 -35.23
C GLN A 338 11.73 14.14 -33.76
N HIS A 339 10.80 14.48 -32.87
CA HIS A 339 10.91 14.15 -31.46
C HIS A 339 11.10 12.64 -31.32
N LEU A 340 12.17 12.24 -30.65
CA LEU A 340 12.43 10.85 -30.36
C LEU A 340 11.72 10.51 -29.05
N ARG A 341 11.07 9.35 -29.00
CA ARG A 341 10.61 8.77 -27.75
C ARG A 341 11.29 7.45 -27.51
N ALA A 342 11.76 7.26 -26.28
CA ALA A 342 12.47 6.06 -25.86
C ALA A 342 11.87 5.51 -24.57
N ALA A 343 11.73 4.19 -24.48
CA ALA A 343 11.32 3.49 -23.28
C ALA A 343 12.52 2.74 -22.69
N LEU A 344 12.78 2.98 -21.41
CA LEU A 344 13.75 2.30 -20.57
C LEU A 344 13.05 1.27 -19.70
N PHE A 345 13.63 0.09 -19.61
CA PHE A 345 13.25 -0.97 -18.69
C PHE A 345 14.38 -1.09 -17.67
N LEU A 346 14.03 -0.92 -16.41
CA LEU A 346 15.00 -0.67 -15.34
C LEU A 346 14.75 -1.66 -14.21
N SER A 347 15.83 -2.05 -13.54
CA SER A 347 15.78 -2.78 -12.28
C SER A 347 16.66 -2.06 -11.27
N LEU A 348 16.16 -1.83 -10.06
CA LEU A 348 16.88 -1.16 -8.96
C LEU A 348 16.98 -2.10 -7.77
N GLU A 349 18.19 -2.53 -7.43
CA GLU A 349 18.45 -3.36 -6.25
C GLU A 349 18.38 -2.49 -4.98
N LEU A 350 17.46 -2.81 -4.07
CA LEU A 350 17.12 -1.94 -2.95
C LEU A 350 18.15 -1.91 -1.82
N PHE A 351 19.07 -2.87 -1.77
CA PHE A 351 20.10 -2.97 -0.71
C PHE A 351 21.44 -2.36 -1.10
N THR A 352 21.80 -2.44 -2.37
CA THR A 352 23.06 -1.92 -2.89
C THR A 352 22.87 -0.56 -3.56
N GLY A 353 21.66 -0.32 -4.03
CA GLY A 353 21.30 0.83 -4.84
C GLY A 353 21.81 0.78 -6.28
N ILE A 354 22.34 -0.37 -6.69
CA ILE A 354 22.76 -0.62 -8.06
C ILE A 354 21.51 -0.71 -8.93
N TYR A 355 21.53 -0.03 -10.07
CA TYR A 355 20.53 -0.22 -11.10
C TYR A 355 21.11 -0.93 -12.32
N HIS A 356 20.22 -1.53 -13.09
CA HIS A 356 20.52 -2.04 -14.41
C HIS A 356 19.47 -1.56 -15.41
N VAL A 357 19.95 -1.06 -16.55
CA VAL A 357 19.11 -0.81 -17.72
C VAL A 357 18.99 -2.12 -18.48
N VAL A 358 17.83 -2.78 -18.32
CA VAL A 358 17.54 -4.08 -18.92
C VAL A 358 17.36 -3.94 -20.43
N ARG A 359 16.68 -2.87 -20.87
CA ARG A 359 16.38 -2.64 -22.28
C ARG A 359 16.10 -1.17 -22.56
N VAL A 360 16.50 -0.74 -23.76
CA VAL A 360 16.15 0.56 -24.34
C VAL A 360 15.40 0.30 -25.64
N LEU A 361 14.23 0.90 -25.82
CA LEU A 361 13.41 0.75 -27.03
C LEU A 361 12.99 2.10 -27.57
N LYS A 362 13.12 2.29 -28.88
CA LYS A 362 12.42 3.37 -29.58
C LYS A 362 10.93 3.06 -29.59
N VAL A 363 10.11 4.02 -29.19
CA VAL A 363 8.65 3.89 -29.12
C VAL A 363 7.97 4.90 -30.07
N PRO A 364 6.69 4.69 -30.45
CA PRO A 364 6.00 5.57 -31.38
C PRO A 364 6.02 7.04 -30.90
N GLY A 365 6.35 7.95 -31.83
CA GLY A 365 6.39 9.40 -31.56
C GLY A 365 5.01 10.05 -31.41
N ASN A 366 3.96 9.39 -31.88
CA ASN A 366 2.59 9.91 -31.87
C ASN A 366 1.84 9.43 -30.60
N GLY A 367 0.90 10.25 -30.12
CA GLY A 367 0.03 9.94 -28.96
C GLY A 367 0.53 10.55 -27.65
N ASP A 368 -0.23 10.33 -26.58
CA ASP A 368 0.12 10.81 -25.24
C ASP A 368 1.27 9.98 -24.62
N LEU A 369 2.24 10.65 -24.01
CA LEU A 369 3.42 10.03 -23.38
C LEU A 369 3.01 9.10 -22.23
N ARG A 370 1.98 9.49 -21.47
CA ARG A 370 1.54 8.78 -20.26
C ARG A 370 0.77 7.51 -20.60
N GLN A 371 -0.11 7.56 -21.61
CA GLN A 371 -0.72 6.36 -22.19
C GLN A 371 0.32 5.38 -22.69
N LEU A 372 1.35 5.87 -23.39
CA LEU A 372 2.44 5.03 -23.89
C LEU A 372 3.23 4.36 -22.75
N ALA A 373 3.56 5.12 -21.70
CA ALA A 373 4.21 4.59 -20.51
C ALA A 373 3.38 3.50 -19.82
N GLN A 374 2.05 3.68 -19.75
CA GLN A 374 1.17 2.66 -19.20
C GLN A 374 1.17 1.37 -20.04
N VAL A 375 1.15 1.47 -21.37
CA VAL A 375 1.23 0.30 -22.26
C VAL A 375 2.56 -0.43 -22.10
N VAL A 376 3.67 0.32 -22.03
CA VAL A 376 5.01 -0.23 -21.82
C VAL A 376 5.10 -0.94 -20.46
N ALA A 377 4.62 -0.29 -19.39
CA ALA A 377 4.60 -0.84 -18.04
C ALA A 377 3.77 -2.13 -17.94
N ARG A 378 2.57 -2.17 -18.55
CA ARG A 378 1.72 -3.38 -18.59
C ARG A 378 2.38 -4.54 -19.33
N ARG A 379 3.06 -4.26 -20.45
CA ARG A 379 3.82 -5.28 -21.18
C ARG A 379 4.97 -5.82 -20.34
N PHE A 380 5.70 -4.94 -19.66
CA PHE A 380 6.78 -5.39 -18.78
C PHE A 380 6.26 -6.21 -17.61
N LEU A 381 5.14 -5.81 -17.00
CA LEU A 381 4.49 -6.57 -15.94
C LEU A 381 4.10 -7.97 -16.42
N ALA A 382 3.55 -8.11 -17.64
CA ALA A 382 3.23 -9.40 -18.22
C ALA A 382 4.49 -10.28 -18.38
N ASP A 383 5.59 -9.72 -18.89
CA ASP A 383 6.86 -10.43 -19.01
C ASP A 383 7.40 -10.86 -17.63
N LEU A 384 7.37 -9.95 -16.64
CA LEU A 384 7.80 -10.25 -15.27
C LEU A 384 6.95 -11.35 -14.63
N ASN A 385 5.64 -11.36 -14.87
CA ASN A 385 4.74 -12.39 -14.34
C ASN A 385 5.03 -13.79 -14.90
N THR A 386 5.66 -13.89 -16.08
CA THR A 386 6.11 -15.19 -16.64
C THR A 386 7.43 -15.69 -16.06
N ARG A 387 8.24 -14.81 -15.45
CA ARG A 387 9.63 -15.12 -15.04
C ARG A 387 9.88 -15.03 -13.54
N VAL A 388 9.18 -14.12 -12.87
CA VAL A 388 9.37 -13.82 -11.44
C VAL A 388 8.12 -14.27 -10.67
N PRO A 389 8.25 -15.21 -9.72
CA PRO A 389 7.12 -15.70 -8.91
C PRO A 389 6.41 -14.54 -8.18
N PRO A 390 5.07 -14.48 -8.19
CA PRO A 390 4.32 -13.40 -7.55
C PRO A 390 4.64 -13.34 -6.05
N ASP A 391 4.88 -12.13 -5.55
CA ASP A 391 4.99 -11.90 -4.12
C ASP A 391 3.60 -11.89 -3.48
N PRO A 392 3.48 -12.30 -2.21
CA PRO A 392 2.23 -12.18 -1.49
C PRO A 392 1.87 -10.70 -1.36
N VAL A 393 0.65 -10.36 -1.78
CA VAL A 393 0.16 -8.98 -1.84
C VAL A 393 -0.59 -8.66 -0.55
N ALA A 394 -0.38 -7.44 -0.05
CA ALA A 394 -1.18 -6.88 1.04
C ALA A 394 -2.68 -6.91 0.70
N THR A 395 -3.51 -7.09 1.72
CA THR A 395 -4.96 -6.97 1.54
C THR A 395 -5.33 -5.50 1.39
N THR A 396 -6.13 -5.17 0.38
CA THR A 396 -6.51 -3.79 0.06
C THR A 396 -8.01 -3.61 0.09
N TRP A 397 -8.45 -2.47 0.59
CA TRP A 397 -9.84 -2.01 0.49
C TRP A 397 -9.87 -0.56 0.03
N ASP A 398 -10.93 -0.17 -0.68
CA ASP A 398 -11.13 1.19 -1.15
C ASP A 398 -12.59 1.64 -1.00
N ASN A 399 -12.82 2.94 -1.14
CA ASN A 399 -14.15 3.53 -1.16
C ASN A 399 -14.65 3.85 -2.58
N GLU A 400 -14.08 3.24 -3.64
CA GLU A 400 -14.40 3.61 -5.03
C GLU A 400 -15.87 3.33 -5.35
N ALA A 401 -16.42 2.21 -4.87
CA ALA A 401 -17.85 1.89 -4.99
C ALA A 401 -18.74 2.97 -4.33
N PHE A 402 -18.35 3.45 -3.14
CA PHE A 402 -19.09 4.51 -2.45
C PHE A 402 -19.04 5.84 -3.21
N ILE A 403 -17.90 6.19 -3.79
CA ILE A 403 -17.76 7.39 -4.64
C ILE A 403 -18.68 7.32 -5.86
N ARG A 404 -18.95 6.11 -6.37
CA ARG A 404 -19.90 5.86 -7.47
C ARG A 404 -21.34 5.66 -7.01
N GLU A 405 -21.63 5.87 -5.72
CA GLU A 405 -22.95 5.62 -5.10
C GLU A 405 -23.42 4.14 -5.23
N GLU A 406 -22.48 3.23 -5.42
CA GLU A 406 -22.72 1.79 -5.50
C GLU A 406 -22.56 1.13 -4.11
N SER A 407 -23.46 0.21 -3.79
CA SER A 407 -23.42 -0.54 -2.53
C SER A 407 -22.92 -1.97 -2.77
N LEU A 408 -22.01 -2.43 -1.91
CA LEU A 408 -21.59 -3.83 -1.89
C LEU A 408 -22.79 -4.76 -1.63
N GLN A 409 -22.99 -5.73 -2.52
CA GLN A 409 -24.11 -6.66 -2.43
C GLN A 409 -23.87 -7.77 -1.41
N GLU A 410 -22.67 -8.33 -1.43
CA GLU A 410 -22.22 -9.39 -0.54
C GLU A 410 -20.74 -9.24 -0.22
N LEU A 411 -20.38 -9.49 1.03
CA LEU A 411 -19.02 -9.48 1.53
C LEU A 411 -18.70 -10.84 2.16
N ASN A 412 -17.77 -11.57 1.56
CA ASN A 412 -17.34 -12.88 2.06
C ASN A 412 -16.18 -12.74 3.05
N ASN A 413 -16.24 -13.48 4.17
CA ASN A 413 -15.11 -13.56 5.08
C ASN A 413 -14.01 -14.47 4.48
N PRO A 414 -12.74 -14.05 4.48
CA PRO A 414 -11.66 -14.80 3.82
C PRO A 414 -11.23 -16.07 4.58
N VAL A 415 -11.56 -16.18 5.87
CA VAL A 415 -11.12 -17.26 6.76
C VAL A 415 -12.29 -18.12 7.23
N TYR A 416 -13.37 -17.48 7.66
CA TYR A 416 -14.56 -18.17 8.18
C TYR A 416 -15.59 -18.37 7.05
N PRO A 417 -16.33 -19.48 7.03
CA PRO A 417 -17.33 -19.75 6.01
C PRO A 417 -18.61 -18.94 6.26
N LEU A 418 -18.52 -17.62 6.18
CA LEU A 418 -19.59 -16.68 6.47
C LEU A 418 -19.56 -15.50 5.48
N SER A 419 -20.75 -15.00 5.12
CA SER A 419 -20.90 -13.79 4.32
C SER A 419 -21.83 -12.77 4.97
N ILE A 420 -21.67 -11.50 4.61
CA ILE A 420 -22.60 -10.42 4.95
C ILE A 420 -23.27 -9.97 3.65
N SER A 421 -24.60 -10.06 3.58
CA SER A 421 -25.39 -9.61 2.44
C SER A 421 -26.16 -8.33 2.77
N ARG A 422 -26.48 -7.54 1.75
CA ARG A 422 -27.41 -6.41 1.89
C ARG A 422 -28.84 -6.85 2.25
N ALA A 423 -29.23 -8.05 1.82
CA ALA A 423 -30.57 -8.62 1.94
C ALA A 423 -31.04 -8.84 3.38
#